data_AF-A0A525W1Z6-F1
#
_entry.id   AF-A0A525W1Z6-F1
#
_cell.length_a   1.000
_cell.length_b   1.000
_cell.length_c   1.000
_cell.angle_alpha   90.00
_cell.angle_beta   90.00
_cell.angle_gamma   90.00
#
_symmetry.space_group_name_H-M   'P 1'
#
loop_
_entity.id
_entity.type
_entity.pdbx_description
1 polymer ?
#
loop_
_entity_poly.entity_id
_entity_poly.type
_entity_poly.pdbx_seq_one_letter_code
_entity_poly.pdbx_strand_id
1 'polypeptide(L)'
;MKKALITGITGQDGSYLAEFLLEKGYDVYGIIRRSSSFNTGRLDAIYEDPHVPHRRLHLVYGDLNDASSLNRILRTVQPDEIYNLGAQSHVRVSFDIPEYTGEITGLGTTRLLEAIRESGLKPKFYQASSSEMFGKVLEVPQKETTPFYPRSPYGAAKVYAYWMTVNYREAYDLFACNGILFNHESPRRGETFVTRKITKAAARIKLGLQHELFLGNLDAKRDWGFAGDYVEAMWMMLQAPTPDDYVIATGATHTVKEMLELAFDRLQLDWKKHVKIDATYYRPTEVDLLIGDCSKAKTHLGWQPKVRFEELIAMMVDADLAAEREKLDGTRQRI
;
A
#
# COMPACT_ATOMS: atom_id res chain seq x y z
N MET A 1 -21.61 -11.03 12.82
CA MET A 1 -20.55 -11.00 11.80
C MET A 1 -19.56 -9.92 12.21
N LYS A 2 -18.24 -10.13 12.08
CA LYS A 2 -17.27 -9.08 12.40
C LYS A 2 -17.35 -7.98 11.32
N LYS A 3 -17.28 -6.72 11.74
CA LYS A 3 -17.25 -5.55 10.85
C LYS A 3 -15.83 -4.99 10.76
N ALA A 4 -15.32 -4.87 9.55
CA ALA A 4 -14.05 -4.20 9.29
C ALA A 4 -14.27 -2.86 8.59
N LEU A 5 -13.62 -1.80 9.06
CA LEU A 5 -13.57 -0.50 8.38
C LEU A 5 -12.19 -0.29 7.75
N ILE A 6 -12.13 -0.10 6.45
CA ILE A 6 -10.89 0.11 5.69
C ILE A 6 -10.87 1.55 5.17
N THR A 7 -9.92 2.37 5.62
CA THR A 7 -9.63 3.64 4.95
C THR A 7 -8.75 3.38 3.74
N GLY A 8 -8.92 4.13 2.64
CA GLY A 8 -8.13 3.89 1.43
C GLY A 8 -8.45 2.57 0.72
N ILE A 9 -9.68 2.06 0.87
CA ILE A 9 -10.12 0.78 0.28
C ILE A 9 -9.91 0.70 -1.24
N THR A 10 -9.94 1.83 -1.95
CA THR A 10 -9.74 1.90 -3.41
C THR A 10 -8.27 1.83 -3.82
N GLY A 11 -7.35 1.78 -2.86
CA GLY A 11 -5.93 1.57 -3.08
C GLY A 11 -5.58 0.12 -3.40
N GLN A 12 -4.30 -0.17 -3.62
CA GLN A 12 -3.82 -1.54 -3.84
C GLN A 12 -4.15 -2.44 -2.65
N ASP A 13 -3.67 -2.06 -1.46
CA ASP A 13 -3.75 -2.94 -0.31
C ASP A 13 -5.18 -3.02 0.21
N GLY A 14 -5.92 -1.91 0.11
CA GLY A 14 -7.34 -1.85 0.43
C GLY A 14 -8.18 -2.83 -0.40
N SER A 15 -7.88 -3.01 -1.69
CA SER A 15 -8.63 -3.94 -2.53
C SER A 15 -8.31 -5.40 -2.21
N TYR A 16 -7.04 -5.75 -1.99
CA TYR A 16 -6.65 -7.09 -1.57
C TYR A 16 -7.16 -7.43 -0.16
N LEU A 17 -7.10 -6.49 0.78
CA LEU A 17 -7.60 -6.69 2.13
C LEU A 17 -9.12 -6.85 2.14
N ALA A 18 -9.85 -6.07 1.33
CA ALA A 18 -11.30 -6.21 1.21
C ALA A 18 -11.69 -7.62 0.72
N GLU A 19 -11.04 -8.12 -0.34
CA GLU A 19 -11.20 -9.51 -0.82
C GLU A 19 -10.95 -10.52 0.30
N PHE A 20 -9.78 -10.43 0.95
CA PHE A 20 -9.37 -11.33 2.01
C PHE A 20 -10.36 -11.35 3.19
N LEU A 21 -10.85 -10.20 3.64
CA LEU A 21 -11.79 -10.11 4.74
C LEU A 21 -13.19 -10.60 4.35
N LEU A 22 -13.64 -10.36 3.12
CA LEU A 22 -14.89 -10.93 2.61
C LEU A 22 -14.83 -12.46 2.55
N GLU A 23 -13.71 -13.04 2.14
CA GLU A 23 -13.51 -14.50 2.18
C GLU A 23 -13.52 -15.04 3.61
N LYS A 24 -13.01 -14.28 4.58
CA LYS A 24 -13.07 -14.61 6.02
C LYS A 24 -14.47 -14.41 6.64
N GLY A 25 -15.47 -13.99 5.87
CA GLY A 25 -16.83 -13.80 6.34
C GLY A 25 -17.06 -12.50 7.13
N TYR A 26 -16.30 -11.44 6.86
CA TYR A 26 -16.54 -10.11 7.44
C TYR A 26 -17.62 -9.37 6.65
N ASP A 27 -18.25 -8.41 7.34
CA ASP A 27 -18.89 -7.25 6.71
C ASP A 27 -17.82 -6.16 6.55
N VAL A 28 -17.51 -5.78 5.32
CA VAL A 28 -16.44 -4.85 4.98
C VAL A 28 -17.02 -3.49 4.62
N TYR A 29 -16.61 -2.48 5.37
CA TYR A 29 -16.92 -1.07 5.15
C TYR A 29 -15.67 -0.37 4.62
N GLY A 30 -15.82 0.37 3.52
CA GLY A 30 -14.72 1.06 2.87
C GLY A 30 -14.95 2.56 2.80
N ILE A 31 -14.02 3.35 3.32
CA ILE A 31 -14.07 4.82 3.14
C ILE A 31 -13.53 5.16 1.75
N ILE A 32 -14.39 5.78 0.93
CA ILE A 32 -14.04 6.29 -0.39
C ILE A 32 -14.12 7.81 -0.42
N ARG A 33 -13.19 8.43 -1.15
CA ARG A 33 -13.26 9.87 -1.43
C ARG A 33 -14.27 10.14 -2.54
N ARG A 34 -14.96 11.27 -2.45
CA ARG A 34 -15.73 11.79 -3.59
C ARG A 34 -14.77 12.11 -4.73
N SER A 35 -15.07 11.59 -5.91
CA SER A 35 -14.35 11.86 -7.16
C SER A 35 -15.37 12.22 -8.23
N SER A 36 -15.00 13.10 -9.17
CA SER A 36 -15.84 13.42 -10.34
C SER A 36 -15.86 12.29 -11.38
N SER A 37 -14.95 11.33 -11.25
CA SER A 37 -14.82 10.14 -12.11
C SER A 37 -14.84 8.87 -11.26
N PHE A 38 -15.17 7.73 -11.87
CA PHE A 38 -15.09 6.44 -11.19
C PHE A 38 -13.67 6.19 -10.64
N ASN A 39 -13.58 5.89 -9.35
CA ASN A 39 -12.33 5.66 -8.62
C ASN A 39 -12.33 4.33 -7.86
N THR A 40 -13.28 3.44 -8.15
CA THR A 40 -13.49 2.15 -7.49
C THR A 40 -13.00 0.95 -8.30
N GLY A 41 -12.33 1.16 -9.44
CA GLY A 41 -12.01 0.08 -10.40
C GLY A 41 -11.23 -1.12 -9.83
N ARG A 42 -10.47 -0.95 -8.74
CA ARG A 42 -9.80 -2.07 -8.05
C ARG A 42 -10.73 -3.00 -7.29
N LEU A 43 -11.97 -2.56 -7.05
CA LEU A 43 -13.00 -3.28 -6.30
C LEU A 43 -14.03 -3.91 -7.22
N ASP A 44 -13.96 -3.70 -8.54
CA ASP A 44 -15.01 -4.15 -9.48
C ASP A 44 -15.29 -5.66 -9.36
N ALA A 45 -14.27 -6.46 -9.10
CA ALA A 45 -14.39 -7.92 -8.93
C ALA A 45 -15.18 -8.36 -7.68
N ILE A 46 -15.26 -7.49 -6.66
CA ILE A 46 -15.98 -7.76 -5.40
C ILE A 46 -17.15 -6.81 -5.18
N TYR A 47 -17.45 -5.96 -6.17
CA TYR A 47 -18.53 -5.00 -6.05
C TYR A 47 -19.88 -5.69 -6.20
N GLU A 48 -20.77 -5.44 -5.24
CA GLU A 48 -22.16 -5.89 -5.27
C GLU A 48 -23.07 -4.67 -5.40
N ASP A 49 -24.10 -4.77 -6.26
CA ASP A 49 -25.08 -3.70 -6.42
C ASP A 49 -25.76 -3.38 -5.06
N PRO A 50 -25.99 -2.10 -4.71
CA PRO A 50 -26.56 -1.73 -3.42
C PRO A 50 -27.93 -2.33 -3.09
N HIS A 51 -28.68 -2.76 -4.12
CA HIS A 51 -30.00 -3.39 -3.97
C HIS A 51 -29.92 -4.90 -3.72
N VAL A 52 -28.74 -5.51 -3.80
CA VAL A 52 -28.53 -6.92 -3.45
C VAL A 52 -28.75 -7.11 -1.95
N PRO A 53 -29.71 -7.97 -1.54
CA PRO A 53 -29.94 -8.24 -0.13
C PRO A 53 -28.72 -8.95 0.47
N HIS A 54 -28.38 -8.62 1.71
CA HIS A 54 -27.25 -9.22 2.44
C HIS A 54 -25.87 -9.03 1.80
N ARG A 55 -25.69 -7.99 0.96
CA ARG A 55 -24.36 -7.57 0.51
C ARG A 55 -23.44 -7.31 1.71
N ARG A 56 -22.17 -7.63 1.56
CA ARG A 56 -21.18 -7.51 2.65
C ARG A 56 -20.14 -6.42 2.40
N LEU A 57 -20.05 -5.90 1.18
CA LEU A 57 -19.23 -4.74 0.87
C LEU A 57 -20.07 -3.45 0.88
N HIS A 58 -19.68 -2.51 1.73
CA HIS A 58 -20.34 -1.22 1.90
C HIS A 58 -19.35 -0.08 1.69
N LEU A 59 -19.58 0.77 0.68
CA LEU A 59 -18.75 1.96 0.45
C LEU A 59 -19.41 3.18 1.05
N VAL A 60 -18.65 3.95 1.83
CA VAL A 60 -19.12 5.17 2.52
C VAL A 60 -18.21 6.35 2.18
N TYR A 61 -18.80 7.53 1.98
CA TYR A 61 -18.02 8.73 1.70
C TYR A 61 -17.40 9.31 2.97
N GLY A 62 -16.10 9.59 2.90
CA GLY A 62 -15.34 10.28 3.93
C GLY A 62 -13.94 10.68 3.44
N ASP A 63 -13.26 11.49 4.23
CA ASP A 63 -11.89 11.91 3.95
C ASP A 63 -11.08 11.95 5.26
N LEU A 64 -9.80 11.57 5.21
CA LEU A 64 -8.91 11.60 6.36
C LEU A 64 -8.62 13.02 6.85
N ASN A 65 -8.87 14.05 6.04
CA ASN A 65 -8.80 15.45 6.48
C ASN A 65 -10.09 15.95 7.16
N ASP A 66 -11.18 15.18 7.15
CA ASP A 66 -12.47 15.59 7.69
C ASP A 66 -12.85 14.76 8.92
N ALA A 67 -12.50 15.28 10.10
CA ALA A 67 -12.82 14.66 11.39
C ALA A 67 -14.33 14.45 11.61
N SER A 68 -15.20 15.31 11.05
CA SER A 68 -16.65 15.15 11.18
C SER A 68 -17.13 13.92 10.40
N SER A 69 -16.59 13.70 9.20
CA SER A 69 -16.90 12.51 8.41
C SER A 69 -16.46 11.22 9.11
N LEU A 70 -15.24 11.19 9.65
CA LEU A 70 -14.69 10.02 10.35
C LEU A 70 -15.53 9.68 11.59
N ASN A 71 -15.84 10.69 12.41
CA ASN A 71 -16.71 10.54 13.58
C ASN A 71 -18.10 9.99 13.23
N ARG A 72 -18.72 10.52 12.16
CA ARG A 72 -20.02 10.01 11.68
C ARG A 72 -19.92 8.56 11.22
N ILE A 73 -18.87 8.21 10.48
CA ILE A 73 -18.64 6.84 10.00
C ILE A 73 -18.50 5.87 11.18
N LEU A 74 -17.68 6.19 12.18
CA LEU A 74 -17.49 5.33 13.35
C LEU A 74 -18.79 5.12 14.13
N ARG A 75 -19.59 6.18 14.36
CA ARG A 75 -20.89 6.06 15.03
C ARG A 75 -21.88 5.16 14.27
N THR A 76 -21.83 5.19 12.95
CA THR A 76 -22.76 4.45 12.09
C THR A 76 -22.33 3.00 11.91
N VAL A 77 -21.04 2.77 11.62
CA VAL A 77 -20.50 1.45 11.29
C VAL A 77 -20.29 0.62 12.56
N GLN A 78 -19.76 1.24 13.61
CA GLN A 78 -19.30 0.59 14.85
C GLN A 78 -18.43 -0.65 14.54
N PRO A 79 -17.25 -0.45 13.91
CA PRO A 79 -16.41 -1.55 13.45
C PRO A 79 -15.76 -2.30 14.62
N ASP A 80 -15.49 -3.59 14.42
CA ASP A 80 -14.67 -4.41 15.32
C ASP A 80 -13.17 -4.23 15.02
N GLU A 81 -12.84 -4.02 13.74
CA GLU A 81 -11.47 -3.84 13.25
C GLU A 81 -11.40 -2.63 12.31
N ILE A 82 -10.37 -1.79 12.45
CA ILE A 82 -10.12 -0.63 11.60
C ILE A 82 -8.73 -0.76 10.99
N TYR A 83 -8.66 -0.67 9.65
CA TYR A 83 -7.42 -0.69 8.89
C TYR A 83 -7.21 0.68 8.23
N ASN A 84 -6.27 1.46 8.76
CA ASN A 84 -5.97 2.79 8.25
C ASN A 84 -4.94 2.71 7.11
N LEU A 85 -5.40 2.44 5.89
CA LEU A 85 -4.55 2.32 4.68
C LEU A 85 -4.58 3.58 3.80
N GLY A 86 -5.51 4.50 4.05
CA GLY A 86 -5.61 5.78 3.35
C GLY A 86 -4.38 6.66 3.60
N ALA A 87 -3.79 7.17 2.52
CA ALA A 87 -2.64 8.07 2.58
C ALA A 87 -2.46 8.80 1.24
N GLN A 88 -1.74 9.92 1.26
CA GLN A 88 -0.97 10.34 0.08
C GLN A 88 0.33 9.51 0.11
N SER A 89 0.38 8.42 -0.66
CA SER A 89 1.38 7.36 -0.52
C SER A 89 2.59 7.47 -1.45
N HIS A 90 2.63 8.47 -2.33
CA HIS A 90 3.70 8.60 -3.31
C HIS A 90 4.82 9.51 -2.81
N VAL A 91 6.00 8.93 -2.56
CA VAL A 91 7.14 9.64 -1.96
C VAL A 91 7.56 10.87 -2.78
N ARG A 92 7.70 10.75 -4.10
CA ARG A 92 8.09 11.89 -4.95
C ARG A 92 7.09 13.04 -4.90
N VAL A 93 5.78 12.73 -4.85
CA VAL A 93 4.70 13.73 -4.81
C VAL A 93 4.67 14.43 -3.46
N SER A 94 5.11 13.75 -2.38
CA SER A 94 5.18 14.38 -1.06
C SER A 94 6.12 15.58 -0.98
N PHE A 95 7.13 15.67 -1.86
CA PHE A 95 7.97 16.87 -1.97
C PHE A 95 7.25 18.04 -2.63
N ASP A 96 6.31 17.77 -3.53
CA ASP A 96 5.55 18.80 -4.25
C ASP A 96 4.38 19.32 -3.40
N ILE A 97 3.76 18.45 -2.60
CA ILE A 97 2.62 18.77 -1.71
C ILE A 97 2.86 18.26 -0.27
N PRO A 98 3.89 18.78 0.43
CA PRO A 98 4.28 18.29 1.75
C PRO A 98 3.22 18.52 2.82
N GLU A 99 2.56 19.67 2.83
CA GLU A 99 1.51 20.02 3.81
C GLU A 99 0.33 19.05 3.72
N TYR A 100 -0.25 18.90 2.52
CA TYR A 100 -1.33 17.93 2.30
C TYR A 100 -0.91 16.50 2.66
N THR A 101 0.35 16.12 2.37
CA THR A 101 0.86 14.81 2.78
C THR A 101 0.89 14.67 4.30
N GLY A 102 1.31 15.71 5.03
CA GLY A 102 1.26 15.75 6.50
C GLY A 102 -0.17 15.69 7.04
N GLU A 103 -1.09 16.44 6.45
CA GLU A 103 -2.51 16.47 6.87
C GLU A 103 -3.19 15.10 6.73
N ILE A 104 -2.96 14.40 5.62
CA ILE A 104 -3.62 13.12 5.33
C ILE A 104 -2.86 11.97 5.99
N THR A 105 -1.56 11.84 5.72
CA THR A 105 -0.77 10.66 6.10
C THR A 105 -0.35 10.70 7.57
N GLY A 106 -0.17 11.89 8.15
CA GLY A 106 0.15 12.09 9.55
C GLY A 106 -1.09 12.36 10.39
N LEU A 107 -1.65 13.58 10.26
CA LEU A 107 -2.78 14.03 11.09
C LEU A 107 -4.07 13.24 10.86
N GLY A 108 -4.28 12.64 9.68
CA GLY A 108 -5.39 11.74 9.42
C GLY A 108 -5.44 10.54 10.38
N THR A 109 -4.27 9.99 10.76
CA THR A 109 -4.17 8.95 11.79
C THR A 109 -4.62 9.47 13.15
N THR A 110 -4.17 10.65 13.56
CA THR A 110 -4.60 11.28 14.82
C THR A 110 -6.11 11.48 14.85
N ARG A 111 -6.70 12.01 13.78
CA ARG A 111 -8.16 12.22 13.71
C ARG A 111 -8.94 10.92 13.89
N LEU A 112 -8.45 9.81 13.31
CA LEU A 112 -9.13 8.52 13.42
C LEU A 112 -8.94 7.89 14.81
N LEU A 113 -7.73 7.93 15.36
CA LEU A 113 -7.44 7.48 16.73
C LEU A 113 -8.26 8.26 17.77
N GLU A 114 -8.36 9.57 17.59
CA GLU A 114 -9.15 10.44 18.47
C GLU A 114 -10.65 10.18 18.34
N ALA A 115 -11.15 10.00 17.11
CA ALA A 115 -12.54 9.63 16.89
C ALA A 115 -12.88 8.27 17.54
N ILE A 116 -11.95 7.30 17.54
CA ILE A 116 -12.11 6.05 18.29
C ILE A 116 -12.24 6.35 19.80
N ARG A 117 -11.29 7.11 20.36
CA ARG A 117 -11.24 7.46 21.79
C ARG A 117 -12.51 8.18 22.25
N GLU A 118 -12.96 9.20 21.51
CA GLU A 118 -14.15 10.00 21.84
C GLU A 118 -15.46 9.22 21.67
N SER A 119 -15.51 8.27 20.73
CA SER A 119 -16.71 7.45 20.50
C SER A 119 -16.98 6.43 21.59
N GLY A 120 -15.98 6.11 22.43
CA GLY A 120 -16.04 5.02 23.41
C GLY A 120 -16.03 3.62 22.79
N LEU A 121 -15.89 3.51 21.46
CA LEU A 121 -15.72 2.22 20.78
C LEU A 121 -14.36 1.61 21.14
N LYS A 122 -14.27 0.29 21.06
CA LYS A 122 -13.03 -0.46 21.29
C LYS A 122 -12.64 -1.34 20.09
N PRO A 123 -12.55 -0.78 18.87
CA PRO A 123 -12.06 -1.53 17.72
C PRO A 123 -10.58 -1.85 17.90
N LYS A 124 -10.14 -2.94 17.26
CA LYS A 124 -8.71 -3.15 17.01
C LYS A 124 -8.28 -2.28 15.83
N PHE A 125 -7.18 -1.55 15.98
CA PHE A 125 -6.70 -0.57 15.01
C PHE A 125 -5.36 -0.99 14.40
N TYR A 126 -5.31 -1.03 13.07
CA TYR A 126 -4.09 -1.22 12.30
C TYR A 126 -3.69 0.09 11.62
N GLN A 127 -2.46 0.54 11.89
CA GLN A 127 -1.82 1.62 11.16
C GLN A 127 -0.92 1.05 10.05
N ALA A 128 -1.16 1.49 8.81
CA ALA A 128 -0.23 1.26 7.71
C ALA A 128 1.01 2.14 7.91
N SER A 129 1.98 1.65 8.67
CA SER A 129 3.33 2.22 8.75
C SER A 129 4.16 1.77 7.55
N SER A 130 5.44 2.16 7.46
CA SER A 130 6.22 1.96 6.23
C SER A 130 7.72 1.86 6.51
N SER A 131 8.42 1.03 5.74
CA SER A 131 9.90 1.00 5.68
C SER A 131 10.52 2.36 5.33
N GLU A 132 9.80 3.25 4.64
CA GLU A 132 10.26 4.63 4.35
C GLU A 132 10.52 5.48 5.62
N MET A 133 10.04 5.03 6.79
CA MET A 133 10.40 5.63 8.08
C MET A 133 11.89 5.43 8.42
N PHE A 134 12.49 4.30 8.01
CA PHE A 134 13.92 4.06 8.21
C PHE A 134 14.78 4.98 7.34
N GLY A 135 14.31 5.32 6.14
CA GLY A 135 14.92 6.30 5.23
C GLY A 135 16.43 6.11 5.06
N LYS A 136 17.26 6.99 5.64
CA LYS A 136 18.72 6.80 5.66
C LYS A 136 19.06 5.74 6.71
N VAL A 137 19.09 4.49 6.27
CA VAL A 137 19.24 3.31 7.12
C VAL A 137 20.45 3.40 8.06
N LEU A 138 20.21 3.11 9.33
CA LEU A 138 21.23 3.12 10.39
C LEU A 138 21.69 1.71 10.78
N GLU A 139 20.87 0.70 10.50
CA GLU A 139 21.14 -0.73 10.71
C GLU A 139 20.67 -1.53 9.50
N VAL A 140 21.33 -2.67 9.22
CA VAL A 140 21.02 -3.55 8.10
C VAL A 140 21.11 -5.01 8.58
N PRO A 141 20.07 -5.85 8.41
CA PRO A 141 18.71 -5.47 7.99
C PRO A 141 17.99 -4.59 9.02
N GLN A 142 16.98 -3.83 8.58
CA GLN A 142 16.16 -3.02 9.49
C GLN A 142 15.09 -3.88 10.17
N LYS A 143 14.89 -3.69 11.47
CA LYS A 143 13.92 -4.39 12.31
C LYS A 143 13.11 -3.39 13.15
N GLU A 144 12.19 -3.86 13.99
CA GLU A 144 11.30 -3.01 14.79
C GLU A 144 12.04 -2.00 15.68
N THR A 145 13.26 -2.33 16.13
CA THR A 145 14.08 -1.48 17.00
C THR A 145 15.03 -0.57 16.23
N THR A 146 15.14 -0.70 14.91
CA THR A 146 16.05 0.12 14.12
C THR A 146 15.59 1.58 14.15
N PRO A 147 16.44 2.56 14.48
CA PRO A 147 15.99 3.94 14.59
C PRO A 147 15.56 4.52 13.24
N PHE A 148 14.52 5.36 13.27
CA PHE A 148 14.00 6.03 12.07
C PHE A 148 14.86 7.23 11.66
N TYR A 149 15.07 7.38 10.35
CA TYR A 149 15.72 8.54 9.74
C TYR A 149 15.00 8.89 8.42
N PRO A 150 13.79 9.48 8.47
CA PRO A 150 12.99 9.72 7.29
C PRO A 150 13.68 10.67 6.30
N ARG A 151 13.55 10.38 5.00
CA ARG A 151 14.17 11.13 3.89
C ARG A 151 13.16 11.78 2.95
N SER A 152 11.92 12.00 3.41
CA SER A 152 10.88 12.68 2.64
C SER A 152 9.78 13.21 3.56
N PRO A 153 8.95 14.17 3.10
CA PRO A 153 7.74 14.57 3.83
C PRO A 153 6.79 13.41 4.10
N TYR A 154 6.66 12.46 3.16
CA TYR A 154 5.93 11.20 3.40
C TYR A 154 6.52 10.38 4.55
N GLY A 155 7.83 10.15 4.55
CA GLY A 155 8.52 9.40 5.60
C GLY A 155 8.32 10.06 6.97
N ALA A 156 8.46 11.39 7.04
CA ALA A 156 8.23 12.15 8.27
C ALA A 156 6.77 12.05 8.76
N ALA A 157 5.80 12.17 7.86
CA ALA A 157 4.38 12.01 8.19
C ALA A 157 4.06 10.59 8.70
N LYS A 158 4.67 9.54 8.11
CA LYS A 158 4.53 8.16 8.59
C LYS A 158 5.17 7.95 9.97
N VAL A 159 6.31 8.58 10.26
CA VAL A 159 6.91 8.56 11.61
C VAL A 159 5.98 9.21 12.63
N TYR A 160 5.34 10.33 12.29
CA TYR A 160 4.31 10.93 13.15
C TYR A 160 3.14 9.95 13.40
N ALA A 161 2.56 9.39 12.34
CA ALA A 161 1.45 8.45 12.46
C ALA A 161 1.81 7.19 13.28
N TYR A 162 3.03 6.68 13.11
CA TYR A 162 3.58 5.59 13.91
C TYR A 162 3.56 5.93 15.39
N TRP A 163 4.16 7.06 15.78
CA TRP A 163 4.26 7.45 17.18
C TRP A 163 2.90 7.82 17.79
N MET A 164 1.98 8.40 17.02
CA MET A 164 0.61 8.60 17.48
C MET A 164 -0.10 7.28 17.78
N THR A 165 0.14 6.26 16.95
CA THR A 165 -0.43 4.92 17.16
C THR A 165 0.16 4.26 18.41
N VAL A 166 1.48 4.32 18.59
CA VAL A 166 2.17 3.84 19.80
C VAL A 166 1.63 4.55 21.04
N ASN A 167 1.54 5.88 21.00
CA ASN A 167 1.11 6.68 22.14
C ASN A 167 -0.34 6.38 22.54
N TYR A 168 -1.26 6.19 21.59
CA TYR A 168 -2.65 5.84 21.91
C TYR A 168 -2.78 4.42 22.48
N ARG A 169 -1.94 3.49 22.02
CA ARG A 169 -1.83 2.16 22.64
C ARG A 169 -1.39 2.27 24.11
N GLU A 170 -0.35 3.03 24.38
CA GLU A 170 0.25 3.14 25.72
C GLU A 170 -0.56 4.01 26.70
N ALA A 171 -1.10 5.13 26.23
CA ALA A 171 -1.78 6.11 27.09
C ALA A 171 -3.24 5.75 27.39
N TYR A 172 -3.89 5.01 26.49
CA TYR A 172 -5.33 4.78 26.54
C TYR A 172 -5.72 3.30 26.45
N ASP A 173 -4.76 2.38 26.46
CA ASP A 173 -4.99 0.93 26.38
C ASP A 173 -5.79 0.53 25.12
N LEU A 174 -5.58 1.25 24.02
CA LEU A 174 -6.15 0.89 22.72
C LEU A 174 -5.39 -0.32 22.14
N PHE A 175 -6.13 -1.29 21.59
CA PHE A 175 -5.52 -2.31 20.73
C PHE A 175 -5.13 -1.65 19.40
N ALA A 176 -3.92 -1.11 19.31
CA ALA A 176 -3.43 -0.41 18.14
C ALA A 176 -2.03 -0.91 17.74
N CYS A 177 -1.87 -1.36 16.50
CA CYS A 177 -0.64 -1.97 15.98
C CYS A 177 -0.10 -1.18 14.78
N ASN A 178 1.22 -1.12 14.64
CA ASN A 178 1.87 -0.67 13.41
C ASN A 178 2.36 -1.86 12.59
N GLY A 179 1.89 -1.96 11.35
CA GLY A 179 2.57 -2.76 10.34
C GLY A 179 3.67 -1.93 9.69
N ILE A 180 4.94 -2.24 9.99
CA ILE A 180 6.10 -1.62 9.35
C ILE A 180 6.40 -2.39 8.06
N LEU A 181 5.55 -2.17 7.05
CA LEU A 181 5.63 -2.93 5.80
C LEU A 181 6.73 -2.37 4.88
N PHE A 182 7.53 -3.28 4.35
CA PHE A 182 8.44 -3.02 3.24
C PHE A 182 7.68 -2.92 1.92
N ASN A 183 8.37 -2.60 0.83
CA ASN A 183 7.71 -2.38 -0.45
C ASN A 183 6.95 -3.64 -0.87
N HIS A 184 5.70 -3.47 -1.28
CA HIS A 184 4.89 -4.56 -1.78
C HIS A 184 4.08 -4.10 -2.98
N GLU A 185 4.08 -4.95 -3.98
CA GLU A 185 3.68 -4.60 -5.33
C GLU A 185 2.66 -5.62 -5.82
N SER A 186 2.01 -5.32 -6.94
CA SER A 186 1.01 -6.18 -7.55
C SER A 186 0.58 -5.64 -8.92
N PRO A 187 -0.20 -6.41 -9.70
CA PRO A 187 -0.97 -5.89 -10.83
C PRO A 187 -1.98 -4.78 -10.49
N ARG A 188 -2.17 -4.42 -9.22
CA ARG A 188 -3.04 -3.31 -8.78
C ARG A 188 -2.24 -2.07 -8.35
N ARG A 189 -0.91 -2.12 -8.35
CA ARG A 189 -0.04 -1.02 -7.94
C ARG A 189 -0.34 0.26 -8.73
N GLY A 190 -0.20 1.43 -8.09
CA GLY A 190 -0.30 2.72 -8.77
C GLY A 190 0.75 2.85 -9.87
N GLU A 191 0.34 3.35 -11.04
CA GLU A 191 1.15 3.30 -12.27
C GLU A 191 2.41 4.18 -12.23
N THR A 192 2.49 5.13 -11.30
CA THR A 192 3.65 6.01 -11.13
C THR A 192 4.71 5.43 -10.21
N PHE A 193 4.41 4.35 -9.46
CA PHE A 193 5.42 3.63 -8.70
C PHE A 193 6.33 2.84 -9.65
N VAL A 194 7.62 2.77 -9.32
CA VAL A 194 8.67 2.34 -10.26
C VAL A 194 8.41 0.96 -10.88
N THR A 195 7.98 -0.02 -10.08
CA THR A 195 7.70 -1.38 -10.53
C THR A 195 6.58 -1.40 -11.57
N ARG A 196 5.44 -0.78 -11.27
CA ARG A 196 4.30 -0.73 -12.18
C ARG A 196 4.58 0.11 -13.42
N LYS A 197 5.32 1.21 -13.25
CA LYS A 197 5.77 2.04 -14.38
C LYS A 197 6.61 1.21 -15.35
N ILE A 198 7.51 0.36 -14.84
CA ILE A 198 8.35 -0.53 -15.64
C ILE A 198 7.52 -1.60 -16.35
N THR A 199 6.71 -2.37 -15.63
CA THR A 199 5.95 -3.49 -16.24
C THR A 199 4.95 -3.00 -17.28
N LYS A 200 4.26 -1.89 -17.01
CA LYS A 200 3.32 -1.28 -17.95
C LYS A 200 4.03 -0.74 -19.20
N ALA A 201 5.18 -0.08 -19.03
CA ALA A 201 5.95 0.41 -20.17
C ALA A 201 6.52 -0.75 -21.01
N ALA A 202 7.05 -1.80 -20.39
CA ALA A 202 7.55 -2.98 -21.08
C ALA A 202 6.44 -3.67 -21.90
N ALA A 203 5.25 -3.84 -21.33
CA ALA A 203 4.08 -4.35 -22.03
C ALA A 203 3.70 -3.49 -23.25
N ARG A 204 3.64 -2.16 -23.06
CA ARG A 204 3.32 -1.21 -24.14
C ARG A 204 4.38 -1.20 -25.24
N ILE A 205 5.66 -1.28 -24.89
CA ILE A 205 6.77 -1.38 -25.84
C ILE A 205 6.66 -2.68 -26.64
N LYS A 206 6.36 -3.81 -25.99
CA LYS A 206 6.16 -5.09 -26.67
C LYS A 206 5.02 -5.04 -27.71
N LEU A 207 3.99 -4.23 -27.45
CA LEU A 207 2.84 -4.03 -28.34
C LEU A 207 3.04 -2.89 -29.35
N GLY A 208 4.18 -2.20 -29.35
CA GLY A 208 4.44 -1.06 -30.25
C GLY A 208 3.66 0.22 -29.89
N LEU A 209 3.11 0.32 -28.67
CA LEU A 209 2.32 1.47 -28.19
C LEU A 209 3.18 2.54 -27.49
N GLN A 210 4.46 2.24 -27.27
CA GLN A 210 5.43 3.09 -26.60
C GLN A 210 6.83 2.72 -27.10
N HIS A 211 7.74 3.70 -27.19
CA HIS A 211 9.11 3.45 -27.65
C HIS A 211 10.14 3.54 -26.53
N GLU A 212 9.93 4.46 -25.58
CA GLU A 212 10.92 4.80 -24.56
C GLU A 212 10.31 4.78 -23.15
N LEU A 213 11.13 4.43 -22.16
CA LEU A 213 10.82 4.45 -20.73
C LEU A 213 11.82 5.35 -20.01
N PHE A 214 11.35 6.45 -19.42
CA PHE A 214 12.21 7.36 -18.65
C PHE A 214 12.20 7.00 -17.17
N LEU A 215 13.37 6.86 -16.55
CA LEU A 215 13.55 6.52 -15.13
C LEU A 215 14.60 7.41 -14.46
N GLY A 216 14.66 7.34 -13.12
CA GLY A 216 15.69 8.01 -12.32
C GLY A 216 16.78 7.04 -11.89
N ASN A 217 17.02 6.95 -10.59
CA ASN A 217 18.04 6.08 -9.99
C ASN A 217 17.75 4.59 -10.22
N LEU A 218 18.62 3.90 -10.97
CA LEU A 218 18.52 2.45 -11.22
C LEU A 218 19.21 1.60 -10.13
N ASP A 219 20.07 2.22 -9.32
CA ASP A 219 20.87 1.54 -8.30
C ASP A 219 20.14 1.46 -6.94
N ALA A 220 19.00 2.14 -6.80
CA ALA A 220 18.17 2.06 -5.61
C ALA A 220 17.74 0.62 -5.33
N LYS A 221 17.94 0.16 -4.09
CA LYS A 221 17.65 -1.21 -3.64
C LYS A 221 16.42 -1.24 -2.73
N ARG A 222 15.51 -2.17 -2.99
CA ARG A 222 14.28 -2.34 -2.23
C ARG A 222 13.99 -3.82 -1.98
N ASP A 223 13.39 -4.09 -0.83
CA ASP A 223 12.76 -5.36 -0.50
C ASP A 223 11.32 -5.31 -1.01
N TRP A 224 11.03 -6.11 -2.06
CA TRP A 224 9.75 -6.14 -2.76
C TRP A 224 9.03 -7.45 -2.54
N GLY A 225 7.90 -7.40 -1.82
CA GLY A 225 6.96 -8.51 -1.68
C GLY A 225 5.67 -8.34 -2.49
N PHE A 226 4.78 -9.32 -2.39
CA PHE A 226 3.45 -9.26 -3.00
C PHE A 226 2.41 -8.68 -2.03
N ALA A 227 1.62 -7.72 -2.50
CA ALA A 227 0.60 -7.06 -1.68
C ALA A 227 -0.44 -8.04 -1.08
N GLY A 228 -0.82 -9.09 -1.80
CA GLY A 228 -1.76 -10.09 -1.31
C GLY A 228 -1.23 -10.90 -0.11
N ASP A 229 0.08 -11.15 -0.04
CA ASP A 229 0.70 -11.78 1.13
C ASP A 229 0.75 -10.83 2.33
N TYR A 230 0.91 -9.53 2.05
CA TYR A 230 1.12 -8.52 3.09
C TYR A 230 -0.19 -8.14 3.79
N VAL A 231 -1.33 -8.14 3.08
CA VAL A 231 -2.64 -7.88 3.71
C VAL A 231 -3.04 -8.97 4.72
N GLU A 232 -2.60 -10.21 4.49
CA GLU A 232 -2.77 -11.30 5.47
C GLU A 232 -2.03 -10.97 6.78
N ALA A 233 -0.80 -10.43 6.70
CA ALA A 233 -0.06 -9.98 7.88
C ALA A 233 -0.81 -8.88 8.65
N MET A 234 -1.40 -7.91 7.94
CA MET A 234 -2.20 -6.83 8.56
C MET A 234 -3.32 -7.42 9.43
N TRP A 235 -4.07 -8.38 8.88
CA TRP A 235 -5.14 -9.06 9.59
C TRP A 235 -4.62 -9.87 10.79
N MET A 236 -3.54 -10.63 10.60
CA MET A 236 -2.92 -11.45 11.66
C MET A 236 -2.48 -10.61 12.86
N MET A 237 -1.95 -9.41 12.64
CA MET A 237 -1.58 -8.49 13.73
C MET A 237 -2.78 -8.13 14.61
N LEU A 238 -3.98 -7.95 14.01
CA LEU A 238 -5.19 -7.69 14.79
C LEU A 238 -5.76 -8.94 15.45
N GLN A 239 -5.32 -10.14 15.08
CA GLN A 239 -5.74 -11.38 15.76
C GLN A 239 -4.85 -11.74 16.95
N ALA A 240 -3.70 -11.08 17.10
CA ALA A 240 -2.79 -11.29 18.24
C ALA A 240 -3.48 -11.03 19.59
N PRO A 241 -3.03 -11.67 20.68
CA PRO A 241 -3.59 -11.47 22.02
C PRO A 241 -3.33 -10.06 22.56
N THR A 242 -2.18 -9.46 22.20
CA THR A 242 -1.77 -8.11 22.61
C THR A 242 -1.34 -7.29 21.39
N PRO A 243 -1.59 -5.97 21.36
CA PRO A 243 -1.16 -5.12 20.26
C PRO A 243 0.37 -4.94 20.28
N ASP A 244 0.99 -4.93 19.11
CA ASP A 244 2.44 -4.78 18.95
C ASP A 244 2.76 -4.33 17.52
N ASP A 245 4.01 -3.92 17.28
CA ASP A 245 4.51 -3.45 15.99
C ASP A 245 5.37 -4.52 15.33
N TYR A 246 5.23 -4.70 14.01
CA TYR A 246 5.89 -5.78 13.28
C TYR A 246 6.46 -5.31 11.94
N VAL A 247 7.71 -5.68 11.67
CA VAL A 247 8.30 -5.59 10.33
C VAL A 247 7.78 -6.73 9.45
N ILE A 248 7.24 -6.36 8.29
CA ILE A 248 6.76 -7.28 7.26
C ILE A 248 7.56 -7.02 6.00
N ALA A 249 8.34 -8.02 5.60
CA ALA A 249 9.36 -7.91 4.56
C ALA A 249 9.63 -9.29 3.95
N THR A 250 10.30 -9.34 2.80
CA THR A 250 10.77 -10.62 2.24
C THR A 250 12.11 -11.07 2.82
N GLY A 251 12.92 -10.12 3.32
CA GLY A 251 14.30 -10.38 3.75
C GLY A 251 15.30 -10.42 2.59
N ALA A 252 14.87 -10.10 1.37
CA ALA A 252 15.70 -10.00 0.18
C ALA A 252 15.55 -8.59 -0.43
N THR A 253 16.61 -8.07 -1.05
CA THR A 253 16.59 -6.75 -1.68
C THR A 253 17.11 -6.84 -3.11
N HIS A 254 16.50 -6.06 -4.01
CA HIS A 254 16.83 -6.02 -5.42
C HIS A 254 16.96 -4.57 -5.89
N THR A 255 17.78 -4.35 -6.91
CA THR A 255 17.90 -3.03 -7.56
C THR A 255 16.75 -2.78 -8.52
N VAL A 256 16.47 -1.50 -8.81
CA VAL A 256 15.57 -1.13 -9.91
C VAL A 256 16.08 -1.69 -11.25
N LYS A 257 17.39 -1.77 -11.44
CA LYS A 257 18.02 -2.39 -12.61
C LYS A 257 17.71 -3.88 -12.76
N GLU A 258 17.82 -4.67 -11.69
CA GLU A 258 17.47 -6.10 -11.72
C GLU A 258 15.98 -6.30 -12.05
N MET A 259 15.12 -5.44 -11.51
CA MET A 259 13.69 -5.45 -11.83
C MET A 259 13.42 -5.14 -13.32
N LEU A 260 14.12 -4.14 -13.88
CA LEU A 260 14.10 -3.81 -15.30
C LEU A 260 14.50 -5.00 -16.17
N GLU A 261 15.62 -5.65 -15.84
CA GLU A 261 16.14 -6.81 -16.56
C GLU A 261 15.11 -7.93 -16.60
N LEU A 262 14.59 -8.34 -15.42
CA LEU A 262 13.56 -9.39 -15.34
C LEU A 262 12.28 -9.06 -16.12
N ALA A 263 11.81 -7.81 -16.04
CA ALA A 263 10.57 -7.40 -16.69
C ALA A 263 10.69 -7.39 -18.23
N PHE A 264 11.80 -6.89 -18.76
CA PHE A 264 12.04 -6.83 -20.21
C PHE A 264 12.40 -8.19 -20.79
N ASP A 265 13.19 -9.00 -20.06
CA ASP A 265 13.58 -10.35 -20.48
C ASP A 265 12.35 -11.26 -20.63
N ARG A 266 11.37 -11.14 -19.72
CA ARG A 266 10.09 -11.87 -19.84
C ARG A 266 9.36 -11.61 -21.15
N LEU A 267 9.53 -10.42 -21.73
CA LEU A 267 8.95 -10.04 -23.02
C LEU A 267 9.92 -10.17 -24.20
N GLN A 268 11.12 -10.72 -23.97
CA GLN A 268 12.19 -10.85 -24.97
C GLN A 268 12.57 -9.48 -25.56
N LEU A 269 12.70 -8.48 -24.71
CA LEU A 269 13.10 -7.11 -25.07
C LEU A 269 14.46 -6.77 -24.45
N ASP A 270 15.26 -5.96 -25.14
CA ASP A 270 16.49 -5.40 -24.59
C ASP A 270 16.19 -4.04 -23.97
N TRP A 271 16.15 -3.97 -22.63
CA TRP A 271 15.81 -2.74 -21.91
C TRP A 271 16.73 -1.57 -22.26
N LYS A 272 17.99 -1.81 -22.63
CA LYS A 272 18.98 -0.77 -22.95
C LYS A 272 18.61 0.03 -24.20
N LYS A 273 17.78 -0.54 -25.08
CA LYS A 273 17.29 0.16 -26.29
C LYS A 273 16.14 1.13 -25.99
N HIS A 274 15.50 0.98 -24.84
CA HIS A 274 14.25 1.67 -24.53
C HIS A 274 14.35 2.58 -23.30
N VAL A 275 15.23 2.28 -22.35
CA VAL A 275 15.32 3.03 -21.10
C VAL A 275 16.23 4.24 -21.25
N LYS A 276 15.74 5.39 -20.78
CA LYS A 276 16.49 6.63 -20.66
C LYS A 276 16.48 7.13 -19.22
N ILE A 277 17.56 7.78 -18.80
CA ILE A 277 17.64 8.42 -17.48
C ILE A 277 17.20 9.88 -17.60
N ASP A 278 16.32 10.29 -16.69
CA ASP A 278 15.83 11.66 -16.61
C ASP A 278 15.91 12.15 -15.15
N ALA A 279 16.61 13.28 -14.98
CA ALA A 279 16.87 13.91 -13.69
C ALA A 279 15.59 14.26 -12.90
N THR A 280 14.46 14.47 -13.59
CA THR A 280 13.18 14.82 -12.95
C THR A 280 12.61 13.71 -12.06
N TYR A 281 13.03 12.45 -12.27
CA TYR A 281 12.62 11.31 -11.45
C TYR A 281 13.47 11.11 -10.19
N TYR A 282 14.57 11.84 -10.04
CA TYR A 282 15.33 11.82 -8.80
C TYR A 282 14.57 12.54 -7.69
N ARG A 283 14.77 12.07 -6.47
CA ARG A 283 14.23 12.70 -5.27
C ARG A 283 15.27 13.66 -4.69
N PRO A 284 14.85 14.79 -4.07
CA PRO A 284 15.78 15.69 -3.38
C PRO A 284 16.67 14.98 -2.36
N THR A 285 16.10 14.00 -1.65
CA THR A 285 16.80 13.11 -0.74
C THR A 285 16.38 11.67 -1.01
N GLU A 286 17.31 10.86 -1.53
CA GLU A 286 17.05 9.46 -1.85
C GLU A 286 17.11 8.56 -0.60
N VAL A 287 16.46 7.40 -0.73
CA VAL A 287 16.60 6.22 0.13
C VAL A 287 17.33 5.16 -0.70
N ASP A 288 18.57 4.85 -0.36
CA ASP A 288 19.43 4.03 -1.21
C ASP A 288 19.14 2.52 -1.07
N LEU A 289 18.88 2.07 0.15
CA LEU A 289 18.70 0.65 0.49
C LEU A 289 17.57 0.48 1.50
N LEU A 290 16.70 -0.50 1.25
CA LEU A 290 15.78 -1.04 2.25
C LEU A 290 15.80 -2.57 2.18
N ILE A 291 15.96 -3.21 3.34
CA ILE A 291 15.91 -4.66 3.53
C ILE A 291 15.46 -4.96 4.96
N GLY A 292 14.35 -5.70 5.09
CA GLY A 292 13.70 -5.91 6.39
C GLY A 292 14.06 -7.25 7.03
N ASP A 293 14.17 -7.25 8.35
CA ASP A 293 14.18 -8.48 9.17
C ASP A 293 12.78 -8.71 9.75
N CYS A 294 12.07 -9.68 9.19
CA CYS A 294 10.73 -10.06 9.63
C CYS A 294 10.71 -11.22 10.65
N SER A 295 11.82 -11.48 11.35
CA SER A 295 11.95 -12.61 12.29
C SER A 295 10.87 -12.58 13.39
N LYS A 296 10.51 -11.38 13.88
CA LYS A 296 9.43 -11.21 14.87
C LYS A 296 8.07 -11.65 14.31
N ALA A 297 7.72 -11.20 13.10
CA ALA A 297 6.48 -11.58 12.44
C ALA A 297 6.41 -13.10 12.17
N LYS A 298 7.52 -13.70 11.73
CA LYS A 298 7.63 -15.16 11.53
C LYS A 298 7.42 -15.93 12.83
N THR A 299 8.02 -15.48 13.93
CA THR A 299 7.97 -16.18 15.21
C THR A 299 6.63 -15.99 15.92
N HIS A 300 6.10 -14.77 15.95
CA HIS A 300 4.92 -14.41 16.75
C HIS A 300 3.61 -14.60 15.98
N LEU A 301 3.61 -14.31 14.68
CA LEU A 301 2.41 -14.43 13.84
C LEU A 301 2.42 -15.73 13.02
N GLY A 302 3.59 -16.33 12.79
CA GLY A 302 3.73 -17.42 11.82
C GLY A 302 3.70 -16.94 10.37
N TRP A 303 3.79 -15.63 10.12
CA TRP A 303 3.73 -15.05 8.79
C TRP A 303 5.06 -15.21 8.05
N GLN A 304 5.00 -15.58 6.77
CA GLN A 304 6.12 -15.61 5.83
C GLN A 304 5.62 -15.23 4.43
N PRO A 305 6.44 -14.56 3.60
CA PRO A 305 6.07 -14.27 2.21
C PRO A 305 5.92 -15.58 1.42
N LYS A 306 4.95 -15.63 0.51
CA LYS A 306 4.66 -16.79 -0.33
C LYS A 306 5.18 -16.57 -1.75
N VAL A 307 5.00 -15.36 -2.28
CA VAL A 307 5.42 -14.98 -3.64
C VAL A 307 6.85 -14.48 -3.65
N ARG A 308 7.68 -15.06 -4.51
CA ARG A 308 9.07 -14.64 -4.72
C ARG A 308 9.17 -13.42 -5.64
N PHE A 309 10.32 -12.74 -5.60
CA PHE A 309 10.57 -11.56 -6.43
C PHE A 309 10.38 -11.84 -7.93
N GLU A 310 10.93 -12.93 -8.47
CA GLU A 310 10.82 -13.24 -9.89
C GLU A 310 9.37 -13.55 -10.30
N GLU A 311 8.63 -14.23 -9.43
CA GLU A 311 7.20 -14.55 -9.62
C GLU A 311 6.34 -13.29 -9.58
N LEU A 312 6.65 -12.35 -8.68
CA LEU A 312 6.00 -11.05 -8.59
C LEU A 312 6.19 -10.24 -9.87
N ILE A 313 7.42 -10.14 -10.38
CA ILE A 313 7.69 -9.41 -11.64
C ILE A 313 6.98 -10.08 -12.80
N ALA A 314 7.01 -11.41 -12.87
CA ALA A 314 6.28 -12.18 -13.87
C ALA A 314 4.77 -11.90 -13.86
N MET A 315 4.16 -11.97 -12.67
CA MET A 315 2.73 -11.70 -12.47
C MET A 315 2.35 -10.30 -12.94
N MET A 316 3.16 -9.29 -12.60
CA MET A 316 2.89 -7.90 -12.98
C MET A 316 3.00 -7.67 -14.50
N VAL A 317 4.05 -8.19 -15.13
CA VAL A 317 4.26 -8.06 -16.57
C VAL A 317 3.15 -8.74 -17.37
N ASP A 318 2.76 -9.96 -16.98
CA ASP A 318 1.69 -10.70 -17.66
C ASP A 318 0.36 -9.97 -17.57
N ALA A 319 0.02 -9.47 -16.39
CA ALA A 319 -1.22 -8.73 -16.17
C ALA A 319 -1.24 -7.42 -16.96
N ASP A 320 -0.15 -6.66 -17.00
CA ASP A 320 -0.06 -5.43 -17.80
C ASP A 320 -0.10 -5.73 -19.30
N LEU A 321 0.54 -6.79 -19.77
CA LEU A 321 0.47 -7.22 -21.18
C LEU A 321 -0.95 -7.61 -21.58
N ALA A 322 -1.65 -8.38 -20.74
CA ALA A 322 -3.03 -8.76 -20.99
C ALA A 322 -3.95 -7.53 -21.02
N ALA A 323 -3.83 -6.63 -20.03
CA ALA A 323 -4.64 -5.42 -19.96
C ALA A 323 -4.42 -4.46 -21.14
N GLU A 324 -3.18 -4.31 -21.62
CA GLU A 324 -2.90 -3.45 -22.79
C GLU A 324 -3.34 -4.10 -24.10
N ARG A 325 -3.30 -5.43 -24.21
CA ARG A 325 -3.90 -6.16 -25.36
C ARG A 325 -5.41 -5.97 -25.43
N GLU A 326 -6.10 -6.15 -24.30
CA GLU A 326 -7.56 -5.98 -24.23
C GLU A 326 -7.99 -4.57 -24.66
N LYS A 327 -7.27 -3.53 -24.22
CA LYS A 327 -7.52 -2.15 -24.66
C LYS A 327 -7.32 -1.98 -26.17
N LEU A 328 -6.27 -2.59 -26.72
CA LEU A 328 -5.95 -2.48 -28.14
C LEU A 328 -7.01 -3.18 -29.00
N ASP A 329 -7.47 -4.35 -28.59
CA ASP A 329 -8.51 -5.11 -29.29
C ASP A 329 -9.88 -4.41 -29.16
N GLY A 330 -10.23 -3.91 -27.98
CA GLY A 330 -11.45 -3.13 -27.76
C GLY A 330 -11.48 -1.80 -28.52
N THR A 331 -10.32 -1.23 -28.86
CA THR A 331 -10.21 -0.04 -29.71
C THR A 331 -10.38 -0.40 -31.20
N ARG A 332 -9.84 -1.54 -31.63
CA ARG A 332 -9.97 -2.04 -33.02
C ARG A 332 -11.39 -2.47 -33.38
N GLN A 333 -12.21 -2.90 -32.43
CA GLN A 333 -13.63 -3.22 -32.67
C GLN A 333 -14.54 -1.98 -32.77
N ARG A 334 -14.04 -0.78 -32.43
CA ARG A 334 -14.80 0.48 -32.44
C ARG A 334 -14.51 1.37 -33.66
N ILE A 335 -13.56 0.98 -34.51
CA ILE A 335 -13.21 1.61 -35.79
C ILE A 335 -13.65 0.65 -36.89
#